data_AF-A0A7H8HCN8-F1
#
_entry.id   AF-A0A7H8HCN8-F1
#
_cell.length_a   1.000
_cell.length_b   1.000
_cell.length_c   1.000
_cell.angle_alpha   90.00
_cell.angle_beta   90.00
_cell.angle_gamma   90.00
#
_symmetry.space_group_name_H-M   'P 1'
#
loop_
_entity.id
_entity.type
_entity.pdbx_description
1 polymer ?
#
loop_
_entity_poly.entity_id
_entity_poly.type
_entity_poly.pdbx_seq_one_letter_code
_entity_poly.pdbx_strand_id
1 'polypeptide(L)'
;MTDKEGFRARLLASVEAGLSVPEIRPLLVEQLERGVKREHLYQEILDTMVFLRAEGRDEDEDAVADVADMFSNWVLPRYRL
;
A
#
# COMPACT_ATOMS: atom_id res chain seq x y z
N MET A 1 -16.08 -3.85 -10.00
CA MET A 1 -15.06 -4.14 -11.02
C MET A 1 -14.33 -2.82 -11.27
N THR A 2 -13.07 -2.56 -10.96
CA THR A 2 -11.93 -3.39 -10.55
C THR A 2 -10.88 -2.44 -9.92
N ASP A 3 -11.13 -1.88 -8.73
CA ASP A 3 -10.16 -0.92 -8.13
C ASP A 3 -8.90 -1.61 -7.56
N LYS A 4 -8.94 -2.94 -7.36
CA LYS A 4 -7.84 -3.72 -6.77
C LYS A 4 -6.62 -3.79 -7.69
N GLU A 5 -6.82 -4.12 -8.97
CA GLU A 5 -5.75 -4.17 -9.96
C GLU A 5 -5.13 -2.78 -10.18
N GLY A 6 -5.95 -1.71 -10.09
CA GLY A 6 -5.48 -0.34 -10.19
C GLY A 6 -4.61 0.11 -9.02
N PHE A 7 -5.00 -0.22 -7.79
CA PHE A 7 -4.20 0.12 -6.61
C PHE A 7 -2.86 -0.63 -6.62
N ARG A 8 -2.87 -1.95 -6.82
CA ARG A 8 -1.63 -2.75 -6.84
C ARG A 8 -0.65 -2.25 -7.89
N ALA A 9 -1.10 -2.02 -9.12
CA ALA A 9 -0.25 -1.50 -10.18
C ALA A 9 0.35 -0.13 -9.84
N ARG A 10 -0.43 0.77 -9.21
CA ARG A 10 0.07 2.09 -8.78
C ARG A 10 1.03 2.01 -7.61
N LEU A 11 0.81 1.09 -6.67
CA LEU A 11 1.72 0.84 -5.55
C LEU A 11 3.06 0.32 -6.08
N LEU A 12 3.03 -0.69 -6.94
CA LEU A 12 4.23 -1.24 -7.58
C LEU A 12 4.99 -0.17 -8.37
N ALA A 13 4.29 0.60 -9.22
CA ALA A 13 4.93 1.69 -9.98
C ALA A 13 5.56 2.75 -9.07
N SER A 14 4.99 3.00 -7.89
CA SER A 14 5.52 3.96 -6.91
C SER A 14 6.79 3.42 -6.23
N VAL A 15 6.81 2.13 -5.90
CA VAL A 15 7.98 1.44 -5.33
C VAL A 15 9.11 1.35 -6.36
N GLU A 16 8.80 0.95 -7.59
CA GLU A 16 9.75 0.90 -8.71
C GLU A 16 10.35 2.27 -9.03
N ALA A 17 9.58 3.35 -8.83
CA ALA A 17 10.06 4.73 -8.96
C ALA A 17 10.92 5.20 -7.77
N GLY A 18 11.10 4.37 -6.75
CA GLY A 18 11.89 4.69 -5.55
C GLY A 18 11.21 5.72 -4.63
N LEU A 19 9.88 5.83 -4.68
CA LEU A 19 9.16 6.77 -3.80
C LEU A 19 9.25 6.32 -2.34
N SER A 20 9.47 7.28 -1.45
CA SER A 20 9.46 7.02 -0.03
C SER A 20 8.05 6.74 0.51
N VAL A 21 7.96 6.07 1.65
CA VAL A 21 6.68 5.77 2.32
C VAL A 21 5.77 7.00 2.51
N PRO A 22 6.27 8.18 2.94
CA PRO A 22 5.46 9.41 2.99
C PRO A 22 4.90 9.85 1.63
N GLU A 23 5.62 9.62 0.54
CA GLU A 23 5.20 9.96 -0.83
C GLU A 23 4.18 8.97 -1.39
N ILE A 24 4.18 7.72 -0.92
CA ILE A 24 3.18 6.70 -1.25
C ILE A 24 1.88 6.90 -0.46
N ARG A 25 1.96 7.49 0.74
CA ARG A 25 0.82 7.71 1.63
C ARG A 25 -0.42 8.35 0.97
N PRO A 26 -0.33 9.37 0.09
CA PRO A 26 -1.49 9.92 -0.62
C PRO A 26 -2.28 8.89 -1.43
N LEU A 27 -1.61 7.91 -2.03
CA LEU A 27 -2.28 6.81 -2.75
C LEU A 27 -3.19 6.02 -1.81
N LEU A 28 -2.74 5.77 -0.58
CA LEU A 28 -3.53 5.07 0.44
C LEU A 28 -4.69 5.93 0.95
N VAL A 29 -4.47 7.24 1.15
CA VAL A 29 -5.54 8.19 1.52
C VAL A 29 -6.64 8.15 0.46
N GLU A 30 -6.27 8.25 -0.82
CA GLU A 30 -7.20 8.28 -1.96
C GLU A 30 -8.12 7.05 -1.96
N GLN A 31 -7.58 5.85 -1.68
CA GLN A 31 -8.39 4.63 -1.59
C GLN A 31 -9.37 4.68 -0.42
N LEU A 32 -8.93 5.16 0.75
CA LEU A 32 -9.81 5.30 1.93
C LEU A 32 -10.92 6.33 1.70
N GLU A 33 -10.63 7.43 1.02
CA GLU A 33 -11.60 8.47 0.65
C GLU A 33 -12.63 7.98 -0.37
N ARG A 34 -12.22 7.06 -1.26
CA ARG A 34 -13.13 6.33 -2.15
C ARG A 34 -13.99 5.29 -1.44
N GLY A 35 -13.82 5.11 -0.14
CA GLY A 35 -14.60 4.18 0.69
C GLY A 35 -14.05 2.76 0.74
N VAL A 36 -12.82 2.52 0.26
CA VAL A 36 -12.15 1.23 0.45
C VAL A 36 -11.94 1.02 1.95
N LYS A 37 -12.37 -0.14 2.46
CA LYS A 37 -12.15 -0.50 3.87
C LYS A 37 -10.67 -0.64 4.14
N ARG A 38 -10.21 -0.11 5.27
CA ARG A 38 -8.81 -0.22 5.72
C ARG A 38 -8.31 -1.66 5.70
N GLU A 39 -9.10 -2.61 6.20
CA GLU A 39 -8.75 -4.05 6.22
C GLU A 39 -8.52 -4.61 4.81
N HIS A 40 -9.37 -4.23 3.84
CA HIS A 40 -9.20 -4.66 2.45
C HIS A 40 -7.94 -4.06 1.82
N LEU A 41 -7.65 -2.80 2.12
CA LEU A 41 -6.45 -2.13 1.62
C LEU A 41 -5.18 -2.75 2.22
N TYR A 42 -5.21 -3.06 3.52
CA TYR A 42 -4.10 -3.75 4.18
C TYR A 42 -3.86 -5.14 3.61
N GLN A 43 -4.94 -5.92 3.41
CA GLN A 43 -4.83 -7.24 2.78
C GLN A 43 -4.23 -7.14 1.38
N GLU A 44 -4.60 -6.14 0.58
CA GLU A 44 -4.05 -5.95 -0.77
C GLU A 44 -2.54 -5.63 -0.74
N ILE A 45 -2.06 -4.89 0.27
CA ILE A 45 -0.63 -4.64 0.49
C ILE A 45 0.09 -5.95 0.80
N LEU A 46 -0.46 -6.79 1.69
CA LEU A 46 0.11 -8.11 2.02
C LEU A 46 0.13 -9.04 0.80
N ASP A 47 -0.95 -9.06 0.02
CA ASP A 47 -1.03 -9.85 -1.22
C ASP A 47 0.01 -9.38 -2.24
N THR A 48 0.34 -8.08 -2.26
CA THR A 48 1.40 -7.51 -3.11
C THR A 48 2.79 -8.00 -2.67
N MET A 49 3.06 -8.08 -1.36
CA MET A 49 4.31 -8.64 -0.85
C MET A 49 4.48 -10.11 -1.25
N VAL A 50 3.43 -10.92 -1.11
CA VAL A 50 3.45 -12.34 -1.51
C VAL A 50 3.71 -12.47 -3.01
N PHE A 51 3.12 -11.60 -3.82
CA PHE A 51 3.37 -11.54 -5.26
C PHE A 51 4.84 -11.21 -5.57
N LEU A 52 5.40 -10.16 -4.96
CA LEU A 52 6.80 -9.75 -5.17
C LEU A 52 7.79 -10.84 -4.75
N ARG A 53 7.53 -11.50 -3.61
CA ARG A 53 8.32 -12.65 -3.15
C ARG A 53 8.33 -13.79 -4.16
N ALA A 54 7.17 -14.08 -4.76
CA ALA A 54 7.07 -15.13 -5.78
C ALA A 54 7.84 -14.78 -7.07
N GLU A 55 8.02 -13.49 -7.35
CA GLU A 55 8.81 -12.98 -8.48
C GLU A 55 10.31 -12.81 -8.14
N GLY A 56 10.73 -13.02 -6.88
CA GLY A 56 12.11 -12.81 -6.43
C GLY A 56 12.52 -11.34 -6.40
N ARG A 57 11.56 -10.43 -6.21
CA ARG A 57 11.75 -8.98 -6.17
C ARG A 57 11.91 -8.50 -4.72
N ASP A 58 12.97 -8.95 -4.06
CA ASP A 58 13.18 -8.78 -2.61
C ASP A 58 13.25 -7.30 -2.20
N GLU A 59 13.94 -6.44 -2.97
CA GLU A 59 14.04 -5.00 -2.69
C GLU A 59 12.69 -4.28 -2.75
N ASP A 60 11.85 -4.65 -3.73
CA ASP A 60 10.50 -4.10 -3.85
C ASP A 60 9.59 -4.65 -2.75
N GLU A 61 9.76 -5.92 -2.36
CA GLU A 61 9.04 -6.53 -1.24
C GLU A 61 9.31 -5.76 0.06
N ASP A 62 10.58 -5.46 0.35
CA ASP A 62 11.00 -4.68 1.52
C ASP A 62 10.37 -3.28 1.52
N ALA A 63 10.38 -2.59 0.37
CA ALA A 63 9.74 -1.28 0.25
C ALA A 63 8.22 -1.34 0.48
N VAL A 64 7.54 -2.38 -0.02
CA VAL A 64 6.11 -2.60 0.27
C VAL A 64 5.87 -2.96 1.74
N ALA A 65 6.79 -3.68 2.38
CA ALA A 65 6.72 -4.01 3.80
C ALA A 65 6.75 -2.74 4.67
N ASP A 66 7.60 -1.76 4.34
CA ASP A 66 7.65 -0.47 5.02
C ASP A 66 6.33 0.31 4.87
N VAL A 67 5.69 0.23 3.70
CA VAL A 67 4.35 0.81 3.47
C VAL A 67 3.30 0.11 4.34
N ALA A 68 3.37 -1.23 4.48
CA ALA A 68 2.47 -2.01 5.33
C ALA A 68 2.62 -1.63 6.81
N ASP A 69 3.86 -1.49 7.29
CA ASP A 69 4.16 -1.09 8.66
C ASP A 69 3.60 0.31 8.96
N MET A 70 3.91 1.29 8.11
CA MET A 70 3.34 2.64 8.24
C MET A 70 1.80 2.60 8.23
N PHE A 71 1.19 1.83 7.32
CA PHE A 71 -0.26 1.75 7.24
C PHE A 71 -0.87 1.17 8.51
N SER A 72 -0.25 0.13 9.09
CA SER A 72 -0.72 -0.49 10.33
C SER A 72 -0.68 0.48 11.52
N ASN A 73 0.38 1.29 11.61
CA ASN A 73 0.59 2.30 12.65
C ASN A 73 -0.21 3.61 12.41
N TRP A 74 -0.85 3.75 11.26
CA TRP A 74 -1.52 5.00 10.90
C TRP A 74 -2.86 5.18 11.60
N VAL A 75 -2.91 6.13 12.53
CA VAL A 75 -4.17 6.68 13.08
C VAL A 75 -4.72 7.76 12.15
N LEU A 76 -5.90 7.54 11.55
CA LEU A 76 -6.57 8.56 10.74
C LEU A 76 -6.81 9.81 11.58
N PRO A 77 -6.71 11.03 11.01
CA PRO A 77 -6.90 12.28 11.76
C PRO A 77 -8.19 12.33 12.58
N ARG A 78 -9.28 11.71 12.09
CA ARG A 78 -10.57 11.61 12.80
C ARG A 78 -10.55 10.75 14.08
N TYR A 79 -9.47 10.02 14.33
CA TYR A 79 -9.27 9.16 15.51
C TYR A 79 -8.07 9.61 16.37
N ARG A 80 -7.45 10.76 16.05
CA ARG A 80 -6.47 11.40 16.94
C ARG A 80 -7.29 12.17 17.99
N LEU A 81 -7.40 11.60 19.19
CA LEU A 81 -7.98 12.26 20.37
C LEU A 81 -7.19 13.51 20.76
#